data_AF-A0AAV7I8Z6-F1
#
_entry.id   AF-A0AAV7I8Z6-F1
#
_cell.length_a   1.000
_cell.length_b   1.000
_cell.length_c   1.000
_cell.angle_alpha   90.00
_cell.angle_beta   90.00
_cell.angle_gamma   90.00
#
_symmetry.space_group_name_H-M   'P 1'
#
loop_
_entity.id
_entity.type
_entity.pdbx_description
1 polymer ?
#
loop_
_entity_poly.entity_id
_entity_poly.type
_entity_poly.pdbx_seq_one_letter_code
_entity_poly.pdbx_strand_id
1 'polypeptide(L)'
;MSSSSSSSPFAPSENSAFSPYNQYINKSICIVPKEWKEYSKKNMDTVLQSKLTSHWSDYKKVEGAVVQIGDVAAKMEYHDNRIWMKRYGDKRSRPHPGEYVLTHIQKYGSQQK
;
A
#
# COMPACT_ATOMS: atom_id res chain seq x y z
N MET A 1 14.22 -33.02 -37.53
CA MET A 1 14.92 -31.76 -37.84
C MET A 1 13.87 -30.71 -38.15
N SER A 2 13.92 -29.62 -37.38
CA SER A 2 13.54 -28.24 -37.75
C SER A 2 12.10 -27.91 -38.16
N SER A 3 11.36 -27.42 -37.17
CA SER A 3 10.61 -26.15 -37.06
C SER A 3 10.23 -25.35 -38.32
N SER A 4 8.97 -24.90 -38.36
CA SER A 4 8.53 -23.47 -38.40
C SER A 4 6.99 -23.42 -38.56
N SER A 5 6.24 -23.18 -37.48
CA SER A 5 5.71 -21.87 -37.05
C SER A 5 4.84 -21.19 -38.12
N SER A 6 3.54 -21.49 -38.09
CA SER A 6 2.49 -20.75 -38.78
C SER A 6 1.87 -19.73 -37.83
N SER A 7 1.78 -18.49 -38.32
CA SER A 7 1.41 -17.26 -37.63
C SER A 7 0.09 -17.31 -36.88
N SER A 8 0.09 -16.85 -35.62
CA SER A 8 -1.11 -16.47 -34.87
C SER A 8 -1.35 -14.96 -34.97
N PRO A 9 -2.59 -14.48 -35.22
CA PRO A 9 -2.90 -13.07 -35.46
C PRO A 9 -3.27 -12.28 -34.19
N PHE A 10 -2.68 -12.60 -33.05
CA PHE A 10 -2.98 -11.90 -31.79
C PHE A 10 -1.79 -11.06 -31.35
N ALA A 11 -1.63 -9.90 -31.99
CA ALA A 11 -0.96 -8.76 -31.37
C ALA A 11 -2.04 -7.76 -30.95
N PRO A 12 -2.29 -7.53 -29.65
CA PRO A 12 -3.05 -6.37 -29.23
C PRO A 12 -2.15 -5.13 -29.32
N SER A 13 -2.58 -4.23 -30.19
CA SER A 13 -2.16 -2.85 -30.38
C SER A 13 -1.98 -2.09 -29.07
N GLU A 14 -0.87 -1.35 -28.97
CA GLU A 14 -0.65 -0.33 -27.97
C GLU A 14 -1.72 0.79 -28.08
N ASN A 15 -2.05 1.37 -26.93
CA ASN A 15 -2.81 2.60 -26.68
C ASN A 15 -4.32 2.49 -26.35
N SER A 16 -4.60 2.93 -25.12
CA SER A 16 -5.85 3.52 -24.63
C SER A 16 -7.07 2.62 -24.44
N ALA A 17 -7.19 2.08 -23.23
CA ALA A 17 -8.49 1.94 -22.58
C ALA A 17 -8.39 2.40 -21.12
N PHE A 18 -8.75 3.66 -20.87
CA PHE A 18 -9.23 4.12 -19.57
C PHE A 18 -10.49 3.32 -19.22
N SER A 19 -10.30 2.13 -18.63
CA SER A 19 -11.39 1.34 -18.05
C SER A 19 -11.73 1.92 -16.67
N PRO A 20 -12.95 2.45 -16.43
CA PRO A 20 -13.36 2.97 -15.13
C PRO A 20 -13.45 1.88 -14.03
N TYR A 21 -13.23 0.61 -14.39
CA TYR A 21 -13.22 -0.54 -13.48
C TYR A 21 -11.85 -0.81 -12.82
N ASN A 22 -10.78 -0.06 -13.15
CA ASN A 22 -9.46 -0.22 -12.51
C ASN A 22 -9.30 0.51 -11.16
N GLN A 23 -10.38 0.97 -10.53
CA GLN A 23 -10.30 1.67 -9.23
C GLN A 23 -10.02 0.73 -8.03
N TYR A 24 -9.86 -0.57 -8.26
CA TYR A 24 -9.56 -1.59 -7.25
C TYR A 24 -8.16 -2.22 -7.34
N ILE A 25 -7.36 -1.96 -8.38
CA ILE A 25 -6.07 -2.66 -8.60
C ILE A 25 -4.88 -1.96 -7.91
N ASN A 26 -5.10 -0.76 -7.36
CA ASN A 26 -4.08 0.07 -6.72
C ASN A 26 -4.36 0.33 -5.22
N LYS A 27 -4.95 -0.62 -4.51
CA LYS A 27 -5.15 -0.53 -3.06
C LYS A 27 -4.42 -1.66 -2.35
N SER A 28 -3.54 -1.32 -1.42
CA SER A 28 -2.84 -2.27 -0.55
C SER A 28 -3.59 -2.40 0.77
N ILE A 29 -3.62 -3.62 1.32
CA ILE A 29 -4.18 -3.87 2.65
C ILE A 29 -3.19 -3.33 3.68
N CYS A 30 -3.68 -2.45 4.54
CA CYS A 30 -2.93 -1.85 5.63
C CYS A 30 -3.67 -2.09 6.95
N ILE A 31 -2.92 -2.48 7.98
CA ILE A 31 -3.41 -2.72 9.32
C ILE A 31 -3.05 -1.47 10.13
N VAL A 32 -4.05 -0.71 10.56
CA VAL A 32 -3.86 0.56 11.27
C VAL A 32 -4.41 0.51 12.69
N PRO A 33 -3.91 1.33 13.62
CA PRO A 33 -4.52 1.50 14.94
C PRO A 33 -6.00 1.87 14.83
N LYS A 34 -6.84 1.33 15.72
CA LYS A 34 -8.29 1.57 15.70
C LYS A 34 -8.63 3.05 15.88
N GLU A 35 -7.86 3.79 16.67
CA GLU A 35 -8.02 5.23 16.92
C GLU A 35 -7.96 6.03 15.62
N TRP A 36 -7.20 5.54 14.64
CA TRP A 36 -7.13 6.21 13.36
C TRP A 36 -8.49 6.23 12.66
N LYS A 37 -9.39 5.24 12.86
CA LYS A 37 -10.75 5.26 12.27
C LYS A 37 -11.58 6.48 12.65
N GLU A 38 -11.26 7.17 13.73
CA GLU A 38 -11.96 8.40 14.13
C GLU A 38 -11.65 9.55 13.17
N TYR A 39 -10.54 9.47 12.44
CA TYR A 39 -10.15 10.45 11.43
C TYR A 39 -10.78 10.15 10.07
N SER A 40 -11.02 11.19 9.28
CA SER A 40 -11.49 11.04 7.91
C SER A 40 -10.50 10.20 7.09
N LYS A 41 -11.04 9.20 6.37
CA LYS A 41 -10.25 8.31 5.52
C LYS A 41 -9.39 9.06 4.49
N LYS A 42 -9.89 10.18 3.96
CA LYS A 42 -9.13 11.04 3.03
C LYS A 42 -7.90 11.61 3.70
N ASN A 43 -8.04 12.18 4.90
CA ASN A 43 -6.92 12.79 5.62
C ASN A 43 -5.86 11.75 5.97
N MET A 44 -6.28 10.57 6.43
CA MET A 44 -5.36 9.45 6.68
C MET A 44 -4.60 9.04 5.42
N ASP A 45 -5.30 8.85 4.30
CA ASP A 45 -4.68 8.42 3.05
C ASP A 45 -3.66 9.47 2.57
N THR A 46 -3.98 10.76 2.65
CA THR A 46 -3.04 11.84 2.32
C THR A 46 -1.81 11.86 3.23
N VAL A 47 -1.99 11.74 4.55
CA VAL A 47 -0.87 11.73 5.52
C VAL A 47 0.02 10.51 5.31
N LEU A 48 -0.59 9.34 5.15
CA LEU A 48 0.09 8.08 4.89
C LEU A 48 0.87 8.15 3.58
N GLN A 49 0.22 8.56 2.50
CA GLN A 49 0.84 8.66 1.18
C GLN A 49 2.00 9.66 1.18
N SER A 50 1.83 10.83 1.80
CA SER A 50 2.88 11.84 1.92
C SER A 50 4.10 11.29 2.67
N LYS A 51 3.89 10.75 3.88
CA LYS A 51 4.97 10.19 4.69
C LYS A 51 5.69 9.04 4.00
N LEU A 52 4.93 8.19 3.33
CA LEU A 52 5.47 7.03 2.67
C LEU A 52 6.25 7.37 1.42
N THR A 53 5.79 8.38 0.67
CA THR A 53 6.49 8.89 -0.50
C THR A 53 7.82 9.54 -0.11
N SER A 54 7.82 10.37 0.95
CA SER A 54 9.05 10.95 1.50
C SER A 54 10.02 9.86 1.97
N HIS A 55 9.55 8.92 2.80
CA HIS A 55 10.39 7.84 3.33
C HIS A 55 10.93 6.93 2.21
N TRP A 56 10.14 6.67 1.17
CA TRP A 56 10.61 5.93 0.00
C TRP A 56 11.67 6.70 -0.79
N SER A 57 11.53 8.01 -0.90
CA SER A 57 12.53 8.86 -1.57
C SER A 57 13.88 8.80 -0.84
N ASP A 58 13.86 8.88 0.49
CA ASP A 58 15.06 8.91 1.32
C ASP A 58 15.72 7.53 1.47
N TYR A 59 14.92 6.48 1.70
CA TYR A 59 15.42 5.17 2.11
C TYR A 59 15.18 4.05 1.09
N LYS A 60 14.45 4.30 0.00
CA LYS A 60 14.05 3.29 -1.01
C LYS A 60 13.37 2.05 -0.43
N LYS A 61 12.79 2.18 0.76
CA LYS A 61 12.04 1.15 1.48
C LYS A 61 10.86 1.78 2.19
N VAL A 62 9.84 0.99 2.47
CA VAL A 62 8.65 1.43 3.21
C VAL A 62 8.67 1.03 4.67
N GLU A 63 9.47 0.02 4.99
CA GLU A 63 9.64 -0.43 6.35
C GLU A 63 10.38 0.63 7.18
N GLY A 64 9.86 0.85 8.39
CA GLY A 64 10.37 1.82 9.33
C GLY A 64 9.84 3.24 9.18
N ALA A 65 8.95 3.51 8.22
CA ALA A 65 8.29 4.80 8.11
C ALA A 65 7.46 5.06 9.37
N VAL A 66 7.74 6.15 10.09
CA VAL A 66 6.96 6.53 11.29
C VAL A 66 5.91 7.57 10.89
N VAL A 67 4.66 7.26 11.19
CA VAL A 67 3.50 8.09 10.91
C VAL A 67 2.81 8.41 12.23
N GLN A 68 2.59 9.69 12.48
CA GLN A 68 1.86 10.17 13.65
C GLN A 68 0.57 10.82 13.18
N ILE A 69 -0.56 10.34 13.69
CA ILE A 69 -1.88 10.91 13.44
C ILE A 69 -2.52 11.17 14.79
N GLY A 70 -2.71 12.45 15.12
CA GLY A 70 -3.06 12.89 16.47
C GLY A 70 -2.05 12.43 17.51
N ASP A 71 -2.53 11.84 18.60
CA ASP A 71 -1.73 11.29 19.69
C ASP A 71 -1.17 9.89 19.42
N VAL A 72 -1.47 9.29 18.27
CA VAL A 72 -1.06 7.92 17.95
C VAL A 72 0.07 7.93 16.92
N ALA A 73 1.29 7.64 17.39
CA ALA A 73 2.44 7.34 16.56
C ALA A 73 2.50 5.84 16.24
N ALA A 74 2.67 5.50 14.97
CA ALA A 74 2.84 4.15 14.49
C ALA A 74 4.01 4.06 13.50
N LYS A 75 4.75 2.96 13.56
CA LYS A 75 5.82 2.60 12.66
C LYS A 75 5.29 1.58 11.65
N MET A 76 5.55 1.83 10.38
CA MET A 76 5.21 0.93 9.30
C MET A 76 6.16 -0.27 9.29
N GLU A 77 5.58 -1.46 9.33
CA GLU A 77 6.26 -2.74 9.34
C GLU A 77 5.55 -3.67 8.35
N TYR A 78 6.26 -4.68 7.85
CA TYR A 78 5.68 -5.66 6.93
C TYR A 78 5.35 -6.94 7.70
N HIS A 79 4.09 -7.36 7.67
CA HIS A 79 3.62 -8.55 8.38
C HIS A 79 2.73 -9.38 7.46
N ASP A 80 3.10 -10.64 7.20
CA ASP A 80 2.35 -11.58 6.34
C ASP A 80 1.96 -10.98 4.98
N ASN A 81 2.92 -10.34 4.31
CA ASN A 81 2.74 -9.64 3.03
C ASN A 81 1.72 -8.47 3.06
N ARG A 82 1.41 -7.96 4.27
CA ARG A 82 0.55 -6.80 4.49
C ARG A 82 1.32 -5.72 5.22
N ILE A 83 0.87 -4.49 5.05
CA ILE A 83 1.42 -3.37 5.77
C ILE A 83 0.80 -3.36 7.15
N TRP A 84 1.64 -3.22 8.16
CA TRP A 84 1.20 -3.03 9.53
C TRP A 84 1.77 -1.74 10.10
N MET A 85 0.89 -0.81 10.43
CA MET A 85 1.23 0.39 11.20
C MET A 85 1.25 0.02 12.67
N LYS A 86 2.36 -0.54 13.12
CA LYS A 86 2.58 -0.96 14.49
C LYS A 86 2.72 0.25 15.39
N ARG A 87 1.92 0.35 16.45
CA ARG A 87 1.98 1.48 17.38
C ARG A 87 3.36 1.57 18.04
N TYR A 88 3.86 2.79 18.22
CA TYR A 88 5.09 3.03 18.95
C TYR A 88 4.91 2.58 20.41
N GLY A 89 5.80 1.71 20.88
CA GLY A 89 5.70 1.08 22.21
C GLY A 89 4.96 -0.26 22.24
N ASP A 90 4.33 -0.68 21.15
CA ASP A 90 3.73 -2.02 21.05
C ASP A 90 4.85 -3.08 20.94
N LYS A 91 4.94 -3.98 21.92
CA LYS A 91 5.92 -5.07 21.96
C LYS A 91 5.43 -6.34 21.27
N ARG A 92 4.20 -6.37 20.78
CA ARG A 92 3.62 -7.55 20.13
C ARG A 92 4.29 -7.78 18.78
N SER A 93 4.38 -9.04 18.40
CA SER A 93 4.86 -9.46 17.07
C SER A 93 3.73 -9.54 16.05
N ARG A 94 2.47 -9.38 16.47
CA ARG A 94 1.27 -9.51 15.63
C ARG A 94 0.25 -8.41 15.96
N PRO A 95 -0.52 -7.94 14.97
CA PRO A 95 -1.61 -7.00 15.19
C PRO A 95 -2.73 -7.65 16.01
N HIS A 96 -3.14 -6.99 17.09
CA HIS A 96 -4.23 -7.45 17.93
C HIS A 96 -5.59 -7.10 17.30
N PRO A 97 -6.52 -8.05 17.12
CA PRO A 97 -7.77 -7.83 16.39
C PRO A 97 -8.72 -6.80 17.05
N GLY A 98 -8.56 -6.54 18.34
CA GLY A 98 -9.35 -5.53 19.07
C GLY A 98 -8.78 -4.11 19.02
N GLU A 99 -7.48 -3.97 18.75
CA GLU A 99 -6.76 -2.67 18.78
C GLU A 99 -6.38 -2.18 17.38
N TYR A 100 -6.36 -3.08 16.40
CA TYR A 100 -6.02 -2.77 15.02
C TYR A 100 -7.17 -3.11 14.08
N VAL A 101 -7.26 -2.34 13.00
CA VAL A 101 -8.30 -2.47 11.98
C VAL A 101 -7.68 -2.50 10.60
N LEU A 102 -8.30 -3.26 9.70
CA LEU A 102 -7.91 -3.31 8.30
C LEU A 102 -8.46 -2.09 7.57
N THR A 103 -7.58 -1.42 6.82
CA THR A 103 -7.91 -0.36 5.89
C THR A 103 -7.26 -0.62 4.53
N HIS A 104 -7.76 0.07 3.52
CA HIS A 104 -7.22 0.04 2.18
C HIS A 104 -6.57 1.39 1.90
N ILE A 105 -5.27 1.38 1.66
CA ILE A 105 -4.51 2.57 1.29
C ILE A 105 -4.14 2.51 -0.18
N GLN A 106 -4.00 3.66 -0.82
CA GLN A 106 -3.54 3.71 -2.20
C GLN A 106 -2.10 3.17 -2.30
N LYS A 107 -1.79 2.44 -3.38
CA LYS A 107 -0.44 1.93 -3.64
C LYS A 107 0.54 3.11 -3.71
N TYR A 108 1.70 2.91 -3.10
CA TYR A 108 2.85 3.80 -3.08
C TYR A 108 3.98 3.18 -3.91
N GLY A 109 4.82 4.03 -4.49
CA GLY A 109 5.79 3.61 -5.50
C GLY A 109 5.18 3.66 -6.90
N SER A 110 5.75 4.48 -7.76
CA SER A 110 5.35 4.60 -9.16
C SER A 110 5.28 3.22 -9.80
N GLN A 111 4.15 2.95 -10.48
CA GLN A 111 4.17 2.08 -11.65
C GLN A 111 5.02 2.81 -12.71
N GLN A 112 6.34 2.72 -12.59
CA GLN A 112 7.25 3.01 -13.70
C GLN A 112 7.86 1.68 -14.09
N LYS A 113 7.24 1.04 -15.07
CA LYS A 113 7.95 0.22 -16.02
C LYS A 113 7.55 0.68 -17.41
#